data_AF-A0A7C6GAX4-F1
#
_entry.id   AF-A0A7C6GAX4-F1
#
_cell.length_a   1.000
_cell.length_b   1.000
_cell.length_c   1.000
_cell.angle_alpha   90.00
_cell.angle_beta   90.00
_cell.angle_gamma   90.00
#
_symmetry.space_group_name_H-M   'P 1'
#
loop_
_entity.id
_entity.type
_entity.pdbx_description
1 polymer ?
#
loop_
_entity_poly.entity_id
_entity_poly.type
_entity_poly.pdbx_seq_one_letter_code
_entity_poly.pdbx_strand_id
1 'polypeptide(L)'
;MNWEQLLSAKRFGMEHYADARIHERTEYQRDYDRLIFSSPFRRLQNKTQVFPLPGSVFVHNRLTHSLEVASVGRSLGESVARQLRNRHPLSAAHIEEIGAIVSAACLAHDLGNPPFGHSGEKAISTFFSEGKGACLRDEVEAEGGRWTDFTSFEGNANAIRLLMHQFRGRRKGGFAMTYATLASIVKYPYSSELSGGRNKFGFFASEEEDYRRIADDLGVRRISEIPLRFARYPLVYLVEAADDICYQVMDIEDAHKLHLITTDKAMELFLGFFEGERRRRREETLLMVSDLNEQIAYLRTSVIGLLIEE
;
A
#
# COMPACT_ATOMS: atom_id res chain seq x y z
N MET A 1 -2.82 -0.13 -22.69
CA MET A 1 -2.77 1.11 -21.88
C MET A 1 -1.53 1.89 -22.29
N ASN A 2 -1.53 3.21 -22.16
CA ASN A 2 -0.42 4.07 -22.58
C ASN A 2 0.49 4.39 -21.38
N TRP A 3 1.72 3.89 -21.36
CA TRP A 3 2.66 4.13 -20.25
C TRP A 3 3.07 5.60 -20.09
N GLU A 4 3.08 6.39 -21.17
CA GLU A 4 3.39 7.83 -21.09
C GLU A 4 2.31 8.59 -20.33
N GLN A 5 1.06 8.15 -20.48
CA GLN A 5 -0.08 8.71 -19.77
C GLN A 5 -0.18 8.16 -18.34
N LEU A 6 -0.01 6.85 -18.15
CA LEU A 6 -0.08 6.19 -16.84
C LEU A 6 0.99 6.71 -15.88
N LEU A 7 2.22 6.92 -16.36
CA LEU A 7 3.34 7.42 -15.57
C LEU A 7 3.40 8.96 -15.56
N SER A 8 2.25 9.63 -15.54
CA SER A 8 2.18 11.10 -15.45
C SER A 8 2.79 11.60 -14.14
N ALA A 9 3.67 12.60 -14.26
CA ALA A 9 4.26 13.32 -13.11
C ALA A 9 3.34 14.42 -12.55
N LYS A 10 2.13 14.60 -13.12
CA LYS A 10 1.17 15.61 -12.68
C LYS A 10 0.81 15.40 -11.20
N ARG A 11 0.75 16.50 -10.44
CA ARG A 11 0.45 16.49 -9.01
C ARG A 11 -0.94 16.98 -8.69
N PHE A 12 -1.61 16.27 -7.78
CA PHE A 12 -2.93 16.62 -7.31
C PHE A 12 -2.94 17.96 -6.53
N GLY A 13 -3.80 18.88 -6.95
CA GLY A 13 -3.89 20.25 -6.42
C GLY A 13 -2.72 21.17 -6.81
N MET A 14 -1.82 20.71 -7.68
CA MET A 14 -0.71 21.50 -8.25
C MET A 14 -0.65 21.35 -9.78
N GLU A 15 -1.77 21.06 -10.43
CA GLU A 15 -1.86 20.76 -11.87
C GLU A 15 -1.46 21.97 -12.73
N HIS A 16 -1.67 23.18 -12.22
CA HIS A 16 -1.29 24.44 -12.89
C HIS A 16 0.13 24.89 -12.53
N TYR A 17 0.82 24.17 -11.64
CA TYR A 17 2.14 24.53 -11.18
C TYR A 17 3.20 23.94 -12.13
N ALA A 18 3.55 24.69 -13.17
CA ALA A 18 4.68 24.38 -14.02
C ALA A 18 5.96 24.87 -13.34
N ASP A 19 6.58 24.05 -12.49
CA ASP A 19 7.90 24.38 -11.96
C ASP A 19 8.94 24.09 -13.04
N ALA A 20 9.49 25.15 -13.63
CA ALA A 20 10.55 25.11 -14.65
C ALA A 20 11.94 24.81 -14.03
N ARG A 21 12.01 24.52 -12.73
CA ARG A 21 13.26 24.21 -12.04
C ARG A 21 13.58 22.73 -12.18
N ILE A 22 14.69 22.44 -12.85
CA ILE A 22 15.31 21.11 -12.83
C ILE A 22 15.72 20.81 -11.40
N HIS A 23 14.98 19.93 -10.73
CA HIS A 23 15.37 19.36 -9.44
C HIS A 23 16.15 18.06 -9.69
N GLU A 24 17.18 17.81 -8.88
CA GLU A 24 17.93 16.53 -8.93
C GLU A 24 17.05 15.33 -8.56
N ARG A 25 16.03 15.55 -7.73
CA ARG A 25 15.04 14.53 -7.37
C ARG A 25 13.86 14.55 -8.33
N THR A 26 13.41 13.36 -8.72
CA THR A 26 12.19 13.23 -9.54
C THR A 26 10.93 13.52 -8.73
N GLU A 27 9.84 13.78 -9.42
CA GLU A 27 8.55 14.02 -8.77
C GLU A 27 8.07 12.82 -7.94
N TYR A 28 8.45 11.60 -8.33
CA TYR A 28 8.10 10.36 -7.64
C TYR A 28 8.96 10.13 -6.39
N GLN A 29 10.26 10.45 -6.43
CA GLN A 29 11.11 10.44 -5.24
C GLN A 29 10.62 11.45 -4.19
N ARG A 30 10.14 12.61 -4.63
CA ARG A 30 9.52 13.61 -3.74
C ARG A 30 8.24 13.09 -3.08
N ASP A 31 7.49 12.19 -3.71
CA ASP A 31 6.32 11.55 -3.11
C ASP A 31 6.73 10.66 -1.92
N TYR A 32 7.76 9.82 -2.11
CA TYR A 32 8.33 9.00 -1.05
C TYR A 32 8.76 9.84 0.15
N ASP A 33 9.54 10.90 -0.08
CA ASP A 33 10.03 11.78 0.99
C ASP A 33 8.89 12.46 1.74
N ARG A 34 7.86 12.94 1.03
CA ARG A 34 6.68 13.57 1.67
C ARG A 34 5.98 12.61 2.61
N LEU A 35 5.91 11.32 2.28
CA LEU A 35 5.32 10.30 3.14
C LEU A 35 6.21 10.04 4.36
N ILE A 36 7.51 9.80 4.17
CA ILE A 36 8.48 9.54 5.24
C ILE A 36 8.45 10.64 6.32
N PHE A 37 8.41 11.90 5.92
CA PHE A 37 8.42 13.02 6.86
C PHE A 37 7.04 13.36 7.44
N SER A 38 5.98 12.63 7.07
CA SER A 38 4.62 12.96 7.44
C SER A 38 4.23 12.50 8.85
N SER A 39 3.42 13.29 9.54
CA SER A 39 2.83 12.86 10.82
C SER A 39 1.96 11.60 10.70
N PRO A 40 1.11 11.43 9.65
CA PRO A 40 0.37 10.19 9.44
C PRO A 40 1.26 8.95 9.37
N PHE A 41 2.39 9.02 8.67
CA PHE A 41 3.32 7.90 8.54
C PHE A 41 4.03 7.61 9.87
N ARG A 42 4.51 8.63 10.57
CA ARG A 42 5.12 8.46 11.92
C ARG A 42 4.16 7.81 12.92
N ARG A 43 2.85 8.05 12.81
CA ARG A 43 1.85 7.42 13.69
C ARG A 43 1.76 5.90 13.50
N LEU A 44 2.22 5.35 12.37
CA LEU A 44 2.25 3.90 12.15
C LEU A 44 3.16 3.19 13.16
N GLN A 45 4.14 3.88 13.76
CA GLN A 45 5.02 3.32 14.79
C GLN A 45 4.25 2.80 16.00
N ASN A 46 3.14 3.47 16.34
CA ASN A 46 2.30 3.12 17.49
C ASN A 46 1.01 2.39 17.07
N LYS A 47 0.98 1.80 15.88
CA LYS A 47 -0.12 0.93 15.44
C LYS A 47 0.38 -0.51 15.32
N THR A 48 -0.32 -1.41 15.99
CA THR A 48 -0.06 -2.86 15.91
C THR A 48 -0.31 -3.38 14.49
N GLN A 49 0.53 -4.31 14.07
CA GLN A 49 0.35 -5.13 12.87
C GLN A 49 -0.56 -6.33 13.22
N VAL A 50 0.00 -7.54 13.25
CA VAL A 50 -0.67 -8.79 13.64
C VAL A 50 -0.64 -8.99 15.14
N PHE A 51 0.52 -8.77 15.77
CA PHE A 51 0.72 -8.99 17.20
C PHE A 51 0.54 -7.70 18.01
N PRO A 52 0.00 -7.78 19.24
CA PRO A 52 0.03 -6.66 20.18
C PRO A 52 1.48 -6.25 20.45
N LEU A 53 1.77 -4.95 20.62
CA LEU A 53 3.11 -4.44 20.92
C LEU A 53 3.64 -5.04 22.23
N PRO A 54 4.58 -6.01 22.21
CA PRO A 54 5.15 -6.59 23.40
C PRO A 54 6.14 -5.60 24.00
N GLY A 55 6.16 -5.47 25.32
CA GLY A 55 7.07 -4.51 25.99
C GLY A 55 8.56 -4.84 25.81
N SER A 56 8.92 -6.11 25.67
CA SER A 56 10.33 -6.58 25.67
C SER A 56 10.76 -7.33 24.41
N VAL A 57 9.84 -7.63 23.48
CA VAL A 57 10.13 -8.36 22.24
C VAL A 57 9.85 -7.45 21.06
N PHE A 58 10.85 -7.30 20.19
CA PHE A 58 10.69 -6.54 18.95
C PHE A 58 9.90 -7.37 17.94
N VAL A 59 8.66 -6.97 17.68
CA VAL A 59 7.82 -7.46 16.58
C VAL A 59 7.48 -6.29 15.67
N HIS A 60 7.12 -6.57 14.43
CA HIS A 60 6.83 -5.53 13.47
C HIS A 60 5.58 -4.74 13.90
N ASN A 61 5.69 -3.42 13.84
CA ASN A 61 4.53 -2.53 13.84
C ASN A 61 4.23 -2.12 12.39
N ARG A 62 3.14 -1.37 12.18
CA ARG A 62 2.75 -0.96 10.82
C ARG A 62 3.79 -0.08 10.12
N LEU A 63 4.62 0.63 10.87
CA LEU A 63 5.70 1.45 10.29
C LEU A 63 6.81 0.56 9.73
N THR A 64 7.31 -0.40 10.51
CA THR A 64 8.37 -1.31 10.07
C THR A 64 7.89 -2.19 8.93
N HIS A 65 6.66 -2.72 9.02
CA HIS A 65 6.03 -3.46 7.92
C HIS A 65 5.99 -2.61 6.64
N SER A 66 5.44 -1.39 6.71
CA SER A 66 5.34 -0.52 5.53
C SER A 66 6.70 -0.16 4.92
N LEU A 67 7.75 -0.03 5.73
CA LEU A 67 9.12 0.21 5.24
C LEU A 67 9.67 -1.00 4.47
N GLU A 68 9.41 -2.21 4.96
CA GLU A 68 9.86 -3.43 4.31
C GLU A 68 9.04 -3.73 3.04
N VAL A 69 7.72 -3.54 3.07
CA VAL A 69 6.84 -3.57 1.88
C VAL A 69 7.30 -2.56 0.83
N ALA A 70 7.74 -1.36 1.25
CA ALA A 70 8.29 -0.37 0.33
C ALA A 70 9.63 -0.77 -0.26
N SER A 71 10.45 -1.53 0.47
CA SER A 71 11.70 -2.09 -0.04
C SER A 71 11.44 -3.19 -1.08
N VAL A 72 10.55 -4.15 -0.77
CA VAL A 72 10.13 -5.22 -1.70
C VAL A 72 9.46 -4.63 -2.94
N GLY A 73 8.53 -3.68 -2.74
CA GLY A 73 7.85 -2.98 -3.83
C GLY A 73 8.78 -2.21 -4.75
N ARG A 74 9.84 -1.60 -4.21
CA ARG A 74 10.89 -0.97 -5.03
C ARG A 74 11.57 -2.00 -5.93
N SER A 75 11.98 -3.15 -5.37
CA SER A 75 12.64 -4.22 -6.13
C SER A 75 11.74 -4.82 -7.22
N LEU A 76 10.46 -5.07 -6.92
CA LEU A 76 9.47 -5.49 -7.91
C LEU A 76 9.32 -4.44 -9.01
N GLY A 77 9.18 -3.17 -8.64
CA GLY A 77 9.05 -2.06 -9.58
C GLY A 77 10.28 -1.89 -10.48
N GLU A 78 11.50 -2.03 -9.95
CA GLU A 78 12.75 -1.99 -10.72
C GLU A 78 12.88 -3.18 -11.68
N SER A 79 12.46 -4.38 -11.26
CA SER A 79 12.43 -5.57 -12.12
C SER A 79 11.49 -5.35 -13.31
N VAL A 80 10.26 -4.90 -13.04
CA VAL A 80 9.26 -4.62 -14.07
C VAL A 80 9.68 -3.46 -14.97
N ALA A 81 10.26 -2.40 -14.41
CA ALA A 81 10.79 -1.27 -15.17
C ALA A 81 11.82 -1.70 -16.21
N ARG A 82 12.80 -2.54 -15.82
CA ARG A 82 13.82 -3.06 -16.75
C ARG A 82 13.18 -3.85 -17.89
N GLN A 83 12.23 -4.73 -17.59
CA GLN A 83 11.55 -5.52 -18.61
C GLN A 83 10.69 -4.64 -19.55
N LEU A 84 9.98 -3.65 -19.00
CA LEU A 84 9.18 -2.71 -19.79
C LEU A 84 10.06 -1.81 -20.67
N ARG A 85 11.19 -1.32 -20.17
CA ARG A 85 12.13 -0.52 -20.95
C ARG A 85 12.70 -1.33 -22.12
N ASN A 86 13.03 -2.61 -21.91
CA ASN A 86 13.48 -3.49 -22.98
C ASN A 86 12.39 -3.71 -24.05
N ARG A 87 11.11 -3.77 -23.66
CA ARG A 87 9.97 -3.90 -24.59
C ARG A 87 9.62 -2.57 -25.28
N HIS A 88 9.89 -1.44 -24.63
CA HIS A 88 9.56 -0.09 -25.08
C HIS A 88 10.79 0.85 -25.05
N PRO A 89 11.85 0.54 -25.82
CA PRO A 89 13.14 1.23 -25.69
C PRO A 89 13.07 2.73 -26.02
N LEU A 90 12.15 3.12 -26.91
CA LEU A 90 12.00 4.50 -27.38
C LEU A 90 10.87 5.29 -26.69
N SER A 91 10.16 4.71 -25.72
CA SER A 91 9.06 5.42 -25.06
C SER A 91 9.58 6.57 -24.20
N ALA A 92 8.89 7.72 -24.25
CA ALA A 92 9.20 8.86 -23.38
C ALA A 92 8.66 8.67 -21.95
N ALA A 93 7.97 7.56 -21.67
CA ALA A 93 7.42 7.27 -20.36
C ALA A 93 8.54 7.16 -19.30
N HIS A 94 8.24 7.60 -18.08
CA HIS A 94 9.13 7.53 -16.92
C HIS A 94 9.22 6.10 -16.35
N ILE A 95 9.52 5.11 -17.19
CA ILE A 95 9.53 3.68 -16.85
C ILE A 95 10.48 3.39 -15.69
N GLU A 96 11.63 4.05 -15.66
CA GLU A 96 12.65 3.94 -14.61
C GLU A 96 12.11 4.33 -13.22
N GLU A 97 11.07 5.16 -13.17
CA GLU A 97 10.49 5.67 -11.94
C GLU A 97 9.42 4.73 -11.34
N ILE A 98 9.08 3.62 -12.00
CA ILE A 98 8.11 2.64 -11.48
C ILE A 98 8.53 2.16 -10.08
N GLY A 99 9.82 1.90 -9.84
CA GLY A 99 10.33 1.52 -8.52
C GLY A 99 10.03 2.57 -7.45
N ALA A 100 10.23 3.86 -7.75
CA ALA A 100 9.95 4.96 -6.83
C ALA A 100 8.44 5.11 -6.57
N ILE A 101 7.61 5.00 -7.61
CA ILE A 101 6.14 5.09 -7.51
C ILE A 101 5.59 3.96 -6.63
N VAL A 102 6.00 2.71 -6.91
CA VAL A 102 5.54 1.52 -6.16
C VAL A 102 6.03 1.63 -4.71
N SER A 103 7.29 1.99 -4.48
CA SER A 103 7.83 2.16 -3.13
C SER A 103 7.06 3.21 -2.32
N ALA A 104 6.75 4.36 -2.91
CA ALA A 104 5.94 5.39 -2.26
C ALA A 104 4.50 4.91 -1.97
N ALA A 105 3.87 4.20 -2.92
CA ALA A 105 2.54 3.64 -2.73
C ALA A 105 2.53 2.59 -1.60
N CYS A 106 3.56 1.74 -1.52
CA CYS A 106 3.77 0.79 -0.44
C CYS A 106 3.91 1.48 0.93
N LEU A 107 4.59 2.62 1.05
CA LEU A 107 4.62 3.35 2.34
C LEU A 107 3.23 3.84 2.79
N ALA A 108 2.34 4.10 1.82
CA ALA A 108 1.03 4.68 2.07
C ALA A 108 -0.09 3.63 2.22
N HIS A 109 0.13 2.37 1.84
CA HIS A 109 -0.92 1.34 1.78
C HIS A 109 -1.68 1.22 3.11
N ASP A 110 -0.96 1.34 4.22
CA ASP A 110 -1.48 1.12 5.56
C ASP A 110 -1.86 2.40 6.32
N LEU A 111 -1.73 3.56 5.67
CA LEU A 111 -1.85 4.87 6.32
C LEU A 111 -3.24 5.13 6.91
N GLY A 112 -4.27 4.66 6.21
CA GLY A 112 -5.67 4.91 6.52
C GLY A 112 -6.29 3.97 7.54
N ASN A 113 -5.59 2.93 7.97
CA ASN A 113 -6.13 2.00 8.96
C ASN A 113 -6.43 2.69 10.29
N PRO A 114 -7.59 2.43 10.92
CA PRO A 114 -7.91 2.97 12.23
C PRO A 114 -7.07 2.29 13.33
N PRO A 115 -7.09 2.80 14.58
CA PRO A 115 -6.61 2.03 15.72
C PRO A 115 -7.23 0.63 15.74
N PHE A 116 -6.44 -0.38 16.14
CA PHE A 116 -6.87 -1.79 16.17
C PHE A 116 -7.19 -2.42 14.79
N GLY A 117 -6.75 -1.81 13.68
CA GLY A 117 -6.86 -2.40 12.33
C GLY A 117 -8.28 -2.79 11.96
N HIS A 118 -8.48 -4.01 11.44
CA HIS A 118 -9.79 -4.53 11.05
C HIS A 118 -10.83 -4.50 12.18
N SER A 119 -10.43 -4.68 13.43
CA SER A 119 -11.33 -4.56 14.58
C SER A 119 -11.83 -3.12 14.75
N GLY A 120 -10.97 -2.13 14.49
CA GLY A 120 -11.34 -0.72 14.47
C GLY A 120 -12.28 -0.37 13.33
N GLU A 121 -12.02 -0.90 12.12
CA GLU A 121 -12.93 -0.74 10.98
C GLU A 121 -14.32 -1.29 11.31
N LYS A 122 -14.38 -2.52 11.83
CA LYS A 122 -15.64 -3.14 12.26
C LYS A 122 -16.34 -2.32 13.33
N ALA A 123 -15.62 -1.78 14.31
CA ALA A 123 -16.20 -0.95 15.36
C ALA A 123 -16.82 0.34 14.81
N ILE A 124 -16.14 1.03 13.88
CA ILE A 124 -16.68 2.22 13.21
C ILE A 124 -17.94 1.86 12.42
N SER A 125 -17.86 0.84 11.57
CA SER A 125 -18.99 0.38 10.77
C SER A 125 -20.19 0.01 11.62
N THR A 126 -19.98 -0.74 12.71
CA THR A 126 -21.05 -1.17 13.64
C THR A 126 -21.67 0.02 14.38
N PHE A 127 -20.86 1.02 14.76
CA PHE A 127 -21.38 2.22 15.42
C PHE A 127 -22.40 2.96 14.55
N PHE A 128 -22.17 3.03 13.24
CA PHE A 128 -23.09 3.66 12.30
C PHE A 128 -24.23 2.72 11.89
N SER A 129 -23.98 1.43 11.64
CA SER A 129 -25.01 0.51 11.14
C SER A 129 -26.04 0.09 12.19
N GLU A 130 -25.60 -0.15 13.43
CA GLU A 130 -26.42 -0.75 14.50
C GLU A 130 -26.38 0.09 15.79
N GLY A 131 -25.40 0.98 15.92
CA GLY A 131 -25.15 1.75 17.13
C GLY A 131 -25.80 3.13 17.16
N LYS A 132 -25.29 3.98 18.06
CA LYS A 132 -25.79 5.35 18.26
C LYS A 132 -25.59 6.24 17.04
N GLY A 133 -24.70 5.89 16.12
CA GLY A 133 -24.48 6.65 14.90
C GLY A 133 -25.65 6.57 13.92
N ALA A 134 -26.51 5.54 14.00
CA ALA A 134 -27.61 5.33 13.06
C ALA A 134 -28.59 6.51 12.96
N CYS A 135 -28.73 7.31 14.03
CA CYS A 135 -29.59 8.49 14.02
C CYS A 135 -29.07 9.62 13.10
N LEU A 136 -27.81 9.57 12.68
CA LEU A 136 -27.19 10.55 11.79
C LEU A 136 -27.47 10.27 10.31
N ARG A 137 -28.12 9.13 9.99
CA ARG A 137 -28.35 8.72 8.60
C ARG A 137 -29.07 9.79 7.78
N ASP A 138 -30.20 10.27 8.30
CA ASP A 138 -31.03 11.24 7.58
C ASP A 138 -30.29 12.57 7.38
N GLU A 139 -29.47 12.99 8.35
CA GLU A 139 -28.62 14.18 8.25
C GLU A 139 -27.51 14.01 7.20
N VAL A 140 -26.80 12.87 7.23
CA VAL A 140 -25.76 12.54 6.24
C VAL A 140 -26.34 12.53 4.82
N GLU A 141 -27.47 11.86 4.61
CA GLU A 141 -28.12 11.78 3.30
C GLU A 141 -28.66 13.16 2.86
N ALA A 142 -29.19 13.97 3.78
CA ALA A 142 -29.65 15.33 3.49
C ALA A 142 -28.50 16.29 3.09
N GLU A 143 -27.29 16.08 3.61
CA GLU A 143 -26.09 16.81 3.21
C GLU A 143 -25.45 16.28 1.90
N GLY A 144 -26.06 15.27 1.28
CA GLY A 144 -25.53 14.62 0.07
C GLY A 144 -24.38 13.65 0.34
N GLY A 145 -24.17 13.27 1.60
CA GLY A 145 -23.23 12.23 1.99
C GLY A 145 -23.74 10.83 1.66
N ARG A 146 -22.81 9.88 1.55
CA ARG A 146 -23.12 8.49 1.24
C ARG A 146 -23.09 7.65 2.51
N TRP A 147 -24.25 7.18 2.98
CA TRP A 147 -24.34 6.41 4.23
C TRP A 147 -23.45 5.15 4.25
N THR A 148 -23.29 4.49 3.09
CA THR A 148 -22.46 3.28 2.97
C THR A 148 -20.98 3.52 3.22
N ASP A 149 -20.48 4.77 3.11
CA ASP A 149 -19.09 5.12 3.48
C ASP A 149 -18.86 4.97 4.99
N PHE A 150 -19.90 5.20 5.79
CA PHE A 150 -19.86 5.11 7.24
C PHE A 150 -20.09 3.68 7.74
N THR A 151 -21.09 2.99 7.18
CA THR A 151 -21.43 1.61 7.59
C THR A 151 -20.49 0.55 7.03
N SER A 152 -19.62 0.92 6.08
CA SER A 152 -18.66 0.00 5.47
C SER A 152 -17.22 0.49 5.56
N PHE A 153 -16.91 1.35 6.53
CA PHE A 153 -15.63 2.07 6.64
C PHE A 153 -14.41 1.20 6.32
N GLU A 154 -13.49 1.74 5.52
CA GLU A 154 -12.38 0.98 4.94
C GLU A 154 -11.07 1.79 4.95
N GLY A 155 -9.98 1.15 5.40
CA GLY A 155 -8.67 1.77 5.56
C GLY A 155 -8.02 2.24 4.27
N ASN A 156 -8.16 1.54 3.15
CA ASN A 156 -7.64 1.95 1.83
C ASN A 156 -8.36 3.21 1.34
N ALA A 157 -9.68 3.28 1.45
CA ALA A 157 -10.44 4.50 1.15
C ALA A 157 -10.00 5.68 2.04
N ASN A 158 -9.76 5.40 3.33
CA ASN A 158 -9.26 6.42 4.25
C ASN A 158 -7.80 6.83 3.99
N ALA A 159 -6.96 5.96 3.43
CA ALA A 159 -5.60 6.30 3.03
C ALA A 159 -5.63 7.38 1.92
N ILE A 160 -6.50 7.18 0.92
CA ILE A 160 -6.74 8.17 -0.15
C ILE A 160 -7.27 9.48 0.42
N ARG A 161 -8.26 9.42 1.32
CA ARG A 161 -8.74 10.61 2.04
C ARG A 161 -7.62 11.34 2.77
N LEU A 162 -6.75 10.64 3.50
CA LEU A 162 -5.65 11.27 4.24
C LEU A 162 -4.66 12.01 3.33
N LEU A 163 -4.46 11.51 2.12
CA LEU A 163 -3.51 12.06 1.15
C LEU A 163 -4.10 13.19 0.31
N MET A 164 -5.38 13.09 -0.06
CA MET A 164 -6.03 14.02 -0.99
C MET A 164 -6.85 15.10 -0.28
N HIS A 165 -7.55 14.74 0.80
CA HIS A 165 -8.52 15.64 1.42
C HIS A 165 -7.87 16.90 1.98
N GLN A 166 -8.51 18.04 1.71
CA GLN A 166 -8.09 19.33 2.24
C GLN A 166 -8.60 19.50 3.68
N PHE A 167 -7.94 18.85 4.63
CA PHE A 167 -8.20 19.10 6.05
C PHE A 167 -7.93 20.57 6.41
N ARG A 168 -8.64 21.10 7.42
CA ARG A 168 -8.50 22.48 7.88
C ARG A 168 -7.03 22.85 8.09
N GLY A 169 -6.60 23.94 7.46
CA GLY A 169 -5.22 24.43 7.52
C GLY A 169 -4.25 23.76 6.53
N ARG A 170 -4.71 22.80 5.71
CA ARG A 170 -3.93 22.24 4.60
C ARG A 170 -4.27 22.95 3.29
N ARG A 171 -3.28 22.95 2.38
CA ARG A 171 -3.46 23.41 1.00
C ARG A 171 -4.43 22.50 0.23
N LYS A 172 -4.99 23.04 -0.86
CA LYS A 172 -5.64 22.23 -1.89
C LYS A 172 -4.67 21.15 -2.40
N GLY A 173 -5.18 19.95 -2.62
CA GLY A 173 -4.38 18.79 -3.02
C GLY A 173 -3.79 17.97 -1.88
N GLY A 174 -4.00 18.38 -0.62
CA GLY A 174 -3.48 17.66 0.54
C GLY A 174 -1.96 17.53 0.50
N PHE A 175 -1.47 16.30 0.36
CA PHE A 175 -0.05 16.00 0.22
C PHE A 175 0.54 16.39 -1.15
N ALA A 176 -0.31 16.68 -2.14
CA ALA A 176 0.00 16.93 -3.55
C ALA A 176 0.91 15.86 -4.18
N MET A 177 0.54 14.61 -3.94
CA MET A 177 1.20 13.45 -4.53
C MET A 177 1.01 13.44 -6.06
N THR A 178 1.89 12.75 -6.78
CA THR A 178 1.69 12.53 -8.22
C THR A 178 0.45 11.65 -8.46
N TYR A 179 -0.17 11.82 -9.62
CA TYR A 179 -1.33 11.04 -10.05
C TYR A 179 -1.02 9.55 -10.08
N ALA A 180 0.14 9.17 -10.62
CA ALA A 180 0.58 7.78 -10.69
C ALA A 180 0.70 7.14 -9.29
N THR A 181 1.27 7.85 -8.32
CA THR A 181 1.37 7.36 -6.93
C THR A 181 -0.02 7.20 -6.29
N LEU A 182 -0.92 8.20 -6.43
CA LEU A 182 -2.28 8.10 -5.88
C LEU A 182 -3.05 6.93 -6.48
N ALA A 183 -2.99 6.75 -7.81
CA ALA A 183 -3.65 5.63 -8.48
C ALA A 183 -3.08 4.27 -8.07
N SER A 184 -1.79 4.20 -7.73
CA SER A 184 -1.12 2.99 -7.24
C SER A 184 -1.54 2.57 -5.83
N ILE A 185 -2.15 3.46 -5.05
CA ILE A 185 -2.65 3.18 -3.69
C ILE A 185 -4.09 2.63 -3.74
N VAL A 186 -4.86 2.93 -4.80
CA VAL A 186 -6.28 2.54 -4.90
C VAL A 186 -6.43 1.05 -5.26
N LYS A 187 -6.42 0.19 -4.24
CA LYS A 187 -6.60 -1.26 -4.35
C LYS A 187 -7.95 -1.67 -4.97
N TYR A 188 -9.00 -0.92 -4.63
CA TYR A 188 -10.39 -1.19 -5.00
C TYR A 188 -10.98 0.03 -5.71
N PRO A 189 -10.81 0.18 -7.03
CA PRO A 189 -11.17 1.42 -7.74
C PRO A 189 -12.68 1.55 -7.99
N TYR A 190 -13.48 1.50 -6.93
CA TYR A 190 -14.93 1.60 -6.93
C TYR A 190 -15.46 2.20 -5.62
N SER A 191 -16.70 2.72 -5.67
CA SER A 191 -17.39 3.32 -4.53
C SER A 191 -17.89 2.29 -3.51
N SER A 192 -18.20 2.73 -2.29
CA SER A 192 -18.71 1.86 -1.20
C SER A 192 -20.06 1.21 -1.52
N GLU A 193 -20.84 1.76 -2.45
CA GLU A 193 -22.10 1.18 -2.95
C GLU A 193 -21.88 -0.19 -3.61
N LEU A 194 -20.69 -0.40 -4.18
CA LEU A 194 -20.29 -1.66 -4.82
C LEU A 194 -19.57 -2.62 -3.87
N SER A 195 -19.40 -2.26 -2.60
CA SER A 195 -18.72 -3.12 -1.63
C SER A 195 -19.46 -4.42 -1.35
N GLY A 196 -20.79 -4.46 -1.58
CA GLY A 196 -21.63 -5.63 -1.31
C GLY A 196 -21.55 -6.11 0.14
N GLY A 197 -21.32 -5.19 1.09
CA GLY A 197 -21.15 -5.50 2.52
C GLY A 197 -19.80 -6.12 2.89
N ARG A 198 -18.84 -6.20 1.95
CA ARG A 198 -17.52 -6.80 2.19
C ARG A 198 -16.46 -5.82 2.72
N ASN A 199 -16.83 -4.58 3.06
CA ASN A 199 -15.90 -3.51 3.48
C ASN A 199 -14.66 -3.44 2.58
N LYS A 200 -14.86 -3.36 1.26
CA LYS A 200 -13.79 -3.14 0.28
C LYS A 200 -14.28 -2.13 -0.74
N PHE A 201 -13.59 -0.99 -0.83
CA PHE A 201 -13.77 0.09 -1.80
C PHE A 201 -12.59 1.07 -1.64
N GLY A 202 -12.37 1.96 -2.60
CA GLY A 202 -11.08 2.68 -2.72
C GLY A 202 -11.13 4.17 -2.46
N PHE A 203 -12.31 4.76 -2.37
CA PHE A 203 -12.51 6.18 -2.13
C PHE A 203 -13.89 6.42 -1.53
N PHE A 204 -13.98 7.34 -0.58
CA PHE A 204 -15.25 7.85 -0.09
C PHE A 204 -15.88 8.79 -1.13
N ALA A 205 -17.17 9.09 -0.99
CA ALA A 205 -17.89 10.06 -1.80
C ALA A 205 -17.19 11.43 -1.82
N SER A 206 -16.56 11.83 -0.71
CA SER A 206 -15.79 13.08 -0.60
C SER A 206 -14.56 13.16 -1.51
N GLU A 207 -13.99 12.03 -1.92
CA GLU A 207 -12.81 11.95 -2.78
C GLU A 207 -13.13 11.38 -4.18
N GLU A 208 -14.39 11.05 -4.45
CA GLU A 208 -14.82 10.37 -5.67
C GLU A 208 -14.56 11.21 -6.92
N GLU A 209 -14.95 12.48 -6.90
CA GLU A 209 -14.73 13.42 -8.02
C GLU A 209 -13.23 13.63 -8.31
N ASP A 210 -12.43 13.71 -7.25
CA ASP A 210 -10.99 13.90 -7.38
C ASP A 210 -10.29 12.65 -7.91
N TYR A 211 -10.71 11.45 -7.46
CA TYR A 211 -10.20 10.21 -8.03
C TYR A 211 -10.64 10.03 -9.48
N ARG A 212 -11.89 10.39 -9.84
CA ARG A 212 -12.37 10.35 -11.23
C ARG A 212 -11.44 11.16 -12.13
N ARG A 213 -11.10 12.38 -11.72
CA ARG A 213 -10.17 13.28 -12.43
C ARG A 213 -8.79 12.63 -12.64
N ILE A 214 -8.25 12.01 -11.60
CA ILE A 214 -6.95 11.31 -11.66
C ILE A 214 -7.03 10.13 -12.65
N ALA A 215 -8.03 9.27 -12.49
CA ALA A 215 -8.20 8.07 -13.30
C ALA A 215 -8.38 8.41 -14.79
N ASP A 216 -9.19 9.42 -15.11
CA ASP A 216 -9.41 9.89 -16.47
C ASP A 216 -8.13 10.47 -17.09
N ASP A 217 -7.39 11.29 -16.35
CA ASP A 217 -6.13 11.90 -16.82
C ASP A 217 -5.06 10.84 -17.11
N LEU A 218 -5.01 9.79 -16.29
CA LEU A 218 -4.12 8.64 -16.47
C LEU A 218 -4.61 7.66 -17.55
N GLY A 219 -5.79 7.85 -18.11
CA GLY A 219 -6.37 6.96 -19.13
C GLY A 219 -6.78 5.59 -18.56
N VAL A 220 -7.10 5.53 -17.27
CA VAL A 220 -7.62 4.31 -16.63
C VAL A 220 -9.02 4.05 -17.16
N ARG A 221 -9.26 2.82 -17.64
CA ARG A 221 -10.55 2.44 -18.23
C ARG A 221 -11.66 2.55 -17.18
N ARG A 222 -12.66 3.37 -17.45
CA ARG A 222 -13.92 3.39 -16.69
C ARG A 222 -14.75 2.14 -17.03
N ILE A 223 -15.23 1.44 -16.00
CA ILE A 223 -16.07 0.24 -16.11
C ILE A 223 -17.54 0.61 -15.93
N SER A 224 -17.85 1.50 -14.99
CA SER A 224 -19.20 1.98 -14.69
C SER A 224 -19.15 3.43 -14.23
N GLU A 225 -20.16 4.22 -14.60
CA GLU A 225 -20.32 5.61 -14.14
C GLU A 225 -21.03 5.68 -12.79
N ILE A 226 -22.12 4.92 -12.64
CA ILE A 226 -22.98 4.96 -11.46
C ILE A 226 -23.39 3.51 -11.12
N PRO A 227 -22.95 2.97 -9.97
CA PRO A 227 -21.91 3.53 -9.11
C PRO A 227 -20.55 3.57 -9.81
N LEU A 228 -19.69 4.52 -9.43
CA LEU A 228 -18.40 4.74 -10.09
C LEU A 228 -17.46 3.55 -9.90
N ARG A 229 -16.92 3.05 -11.01
CA ARG A 229 -15.92 1.97 -11.03
C ARG A 229 -14.95 2.12 -12.18
N PHE A 230 -13.67 1.94 -11.90
CA PHE A 230 -12.60 1.88 -12.88
C PHE A 230 -11.94 0.48 -12.90
N ALA A 231 -11.16 0.24 -13.95
CA ALA A 231 -10.19 -0.85 -13.95
C ALA A 231 -9.09 -0.55 -12.93
N ARG A 232 -8.49 -1.62 -12.39
CA ARG A 232 -7.34 -1.49 -11.47
C ARG A 232 -6.15 -0.89 -12.21
N TYR A 233 -5.51 0.09 -11.58
CA TYR A 233 -4.29 0.71 -12.11
C TYR A 233 -3.13 -0.31 -12.09
N PRO A 234 -2.29 -0.41 -13.15
CA PRO A 234 -1.34 -1.51 -13.29
C PRO A 234 -0.35 -1.67 -12.13
N LEU A 235 0.12 -0.59 -11.53
CA LEU A 235 1.13 -0.68 -10.46
C LEU A 235 0.54 -1.13 -9.11
N VAL A 236 -0.78 -1.12 -8.94
CA VAL A 236 -1.46 -1.66 -7.74
C VAL A 236 -1.13 -3.14 -7.56
N TYR A 237 -0.99 -3.90 -8.65
CA TYR A 237 -0.63 -5.32 -8.58
C TYR A 237 0.75 -5.53 -7.96
N LEU A 238 1.70 -4.61 -8.18
CA LEU A 238 3.03 -4.69 -7.56
C LEU A 238 3.00 -4.30 -6.08
N VAL A 239 2.15 -3.33 -5.72
CA VAL A 239 1.93 -2.94 -4.32
C VAL A 239 1.28 -4.10 -3.53
N GLU A 240 0.24 -4.73 -4.09
CA GLU A 240 -0.40 -5.90 -3.49
C GLU A 240 0.57 -7.07 -3.37
N ALA A 241 1.34 -7.38 -4.42
CA ALA A 241 2.34 -8.45 -4.36
C ALA A 241 3.41 -8.17 -3.29
N ALA A 242 3.88 -6.93 -3.17
CA ALA A 242 4.84 -6.56 -2.14
C ALA A 242 4.27 -6.76 -0.72
N ASP A 243 3.02 -6.34 -0.49
CA ASP A 243 2.34 -6.50 0.80
C ASP A 243 2.13 -7.99 1.13
N ASP A 244 1.66 -8.79 0.17
CA ASP A 244 1.44 -10.23 0.35
C ASP A 244 2.74 -10.99 0.64
N ILE A 245 3.83 -10.67 -0.06
CA ILE A 245 5.17 -11.28 0.18
C ILE A 245 5.63 -10.98 1.60
N CYS A 246 5.57 -9.70 1.99
CA CYS A 246 6.00 -9.26 3.32
C CYS A 246 5.15 -9.91 4.42
N TYR A 247 3.83 -9.88 4.26
CA TYR A 247 2.88 -10.47 5.19
C TYR A 247 3.16 -11.96 5.43
N GLN A 248 3.33 -12.75 4.37
CA GLN A 248 3.55 -14.19 4.48
C GLN A 248 4.90 -14.55 5.14
N VAL A 249 5.93 -13.73 4.90
CA VAL A 249 7.29 -14.02 5.34
C VAL A 249 7.59 -13.49 6.74
N MET A 250 7.15 -12.26 7.05
CA MET A 250 7.43 -11.59 8.33
C MET A 250 6.63 -12.19 9.48
N ASP A 251 5.39 -12.62 9.23
CA ASP A 251 4.56 -13.23 10.27
C ASP A 251 5.19 -14.52 10.83
N ILE A 252 5.94 -15.27 10.00
CA ILE A 252 6.72 -16.44 10.44
C ILE A 252 7.85 -16.00 11.38
N GLU A 253 8.58 -14.94 11.04
CA GLU A 253 9.66 -14.40 11.87
C GLU A 253 9.14 -13.87 13.20
N ASP A 254 8.05 -13.10 13.18
CA ASP A 254 7.44 -12.56 14.40
C ASP A 254 6.86 -13.66 15.28
N ALA A 255 6.23 -14.69 14.69
CA ALA A 255 5.77 -15.86 15.44
C ALA A 255 6.92 -16.61 16.12
N HIS A 256 8.08 -16.71 15.45
CA HIS A 256 9.29 -17.31 16.03
C HIS A 256 9.86 -16.47 17.18
N LYS A 257 9.96 -15.15 16.99
CA LYS A 257 10.42 -14.20 18.03
C LYS A 257 9.51 -14.18 19.26
N LEU A 258 8.21 -14.40 19.07
CA LEU A 258 7.23 -14.53 20.15
C LEU A 258 7.15 -15.93 20.76
N HIS A 259 7.99 -16.87 20.31
CA HIS A 259 7.99 -18.26 20.76
C HIS A 259 6.66 -18.99 20.54
N LEU A 260 5.87 -18.55 19.56
CA LEU A 260 4.65 -19.24 19.12
C LEU A 260 4.99 -20.45 18.24
N ILE A 261 6.14 -20.40 17.57
CA ILE A 261 6.72 -21.53 16.82
C ILE A 261 8.17 -21.74 17.24
N THR A 262 8.63 -22.99 17.14
CA THR A 262 10.04 -23.34 17.41
C THR A 262 10.94 -22.89 16.26
N THR A 263 12.24 -22.75 16.52
CA THR A 263 13.24 -22.48 15.48
C THR A 263 13.20 -23.52 14.37
N ASP A 264 13.14 -24.81 14.72
CA ASP A 264 13.04 -25.90 13.74
C ASP A 264 11.80 -25.75 12.86
N LYS A 265 10.66 -25.33 13.44
CA LYS A 265 9.44 -25.11 12.68
C LYS A 265 9.55 -23.90 11.75
N ALA A 266 10.13 -22.80 12.20
CA ALA A 266 10.36 -21.63 11.36
C ALA A 266 11.29 -21.95 10.18
N MET A 267 12.36 -22.71 10.42
CA MET A 267 13.27 -23.19 9.37
C MET A 267 12.58 -24.13 8.39
N GLU A 268 11.77 -25.08 8.89
CA GLU A 268 10.97 -25.99 8.05
C GLU A 268 10.05 -25.20 7.11
N LEU A 269 9.35 -24.18 7.62
CA LEU A 269 8.47 -23.33 6.84
C LEU A 269 9.22 -22.56 5.74
N PHE A 270 10.35 -21.93 6.06
CA PHE A 270 11.12 -21.19 5.05
C PHE A 270 11.80 -22.11 4.04
N LEU A 271 12.35 -23.24 4.47
CA LEU A 271 12.97 -24.22 3.57
C LEU A 271 11.94 -24.90 2.65
N GLY A 272 10.66 -24.90 3.04
CA GLY A 272 9.55 -25.38 2.21
C GLY A 272 9.36 -24.62 0.89
N PHE A 273 9.87 -23.40 0.77
CA PHE A 273 9.85 -22.63 -0.48
C PHE A 273 10.90 -23.08 -1.50
N PHE A 274 11.81 -23.98 -1.12
CA PHE A 274 12.91 -24.41 -1.97
C PHE A 274 12.91 -25.92 -2.19
N GLU A 275 13.28 -26.33 -3.40
CA GLU A 275 13.44 -27.73 -3.79
C GLU A 275 14.83 -27.99 -4.38
N GLY A 276 15.25 -29.26 -4.36
CA GLY A 276 16.47 -29.73 -5.03
C GLY A 276 17.75 -29.00 -4.58
N GLU A 277 18.55 -28.56 -5.56
CA GLU A 277 19.84 -27.89 -5.33
C GLU A 277 19.66 -26.55 -4.60
N ARG A 278 18.58 -25.81 -4.89
CA ARG A 278 18.30 -24.54 -4.23
C ARG A 278 18.19 -24.75 -2.73
N ARG A 279 17.42 -25.75 -2.29
CA ARG A 279 17.26 -26.09 -0.86
C ARG A 279 18.57 -26.51 -0.21
N ARG A 280 19.29 -27.45 -0.85
CA ARG A 280 20.57 -27.98 -0.32
C ARG A 280 21.58 -26.86 -0.05
N ARG A 281 21.70 -25.90 -0.97
CA ARG A 281 22.62 -24.75 -0.80
C ARG A 281 22.30 -23.90 0.43
N ARG A 282 21.00 -23.73 0.77
CA ARG A 282 20.60 -22.98 1.96
C ARG A 282 20.94 -23.81 3.21
N GLU A 283 20.60 -25.10 3.22
CA GLU A 283 20.95 -26.01 4.32
C GLU A 283 22.46 -26.05 4.60
N GLU A 284 23.30 -26.08 3.56
CA GLU A 284 24.76 -25.97 3.68
C GLU A 284 25.20 -24.63 4.28
N THR A 285 24.53 -23.53 3.92
CA THR A 285 24.80 -22.20 4.48
C THR A 285 24.43 -22.12 5.96
N LEU A 286 23.32 -22.74 6.37
CA LEU A 286 22.91 -22.79 7.77
C LEU A 286 23.94 -23.48 8.66
N LEU A 287 24.67 -24.48 8.15
CA LEU A 287 25.74 -25.16 8.90
C LEU A 287 26.94 -24.25 9.20
N MET A 288 27.11 -23.16 8.46
CA MET A 288 28.21 -22.20 8.64
C MET A 288 27.88 -21.05 9.60
N VAL A 289 26.59 -20.86 9.93
CA VAL A 289 26.11 -19.75 10.76
C VAL A 289 25.69 -20.30 12.11
N SER A 290 26.31 -19.88 13.21
CA SER A 290 25.97 -20.41 14.55
C SER A 290 24.80 -19.67 15.23
N ASP A 291 24.53 -18.43 14.84
CA ASP A 291 23.43 -17.64 15.38
C ASP A 291 22.09 -18.02 14.72
N LEU A 292 21.15 -18.51 15.53
CA LEU A 292 19.84 -18.94 15.06
C LEU A 292 19.00 -17.79 14.48
N ASN A 293 19.15 -16.56 14.99
CA ASN A 293 18.43 -15.40 14.44
C ASN A 293 18.99 -15.01 13.08
N GLU A 294 20.32 -15.09 12.89
CA GLU A 294 20.94 -14.86 11.58
C GLU A 294 20.53 -15.93 10.56
N GLN A 295 20.43 -17.19 10.98
CA GLN A 295 19.90 -18.27 10.15
C GLN A 295 18.47 -17.98 9.65
N ILE A 296 17.58 -17.56 10.56
CA ILE A 296 16.20 -17.19 10.21
C ILE A 296 16.17 -15.98 9.27
N ALA A 297 16.95 -14.92 9.56
CA ALA A 297 17.02 -13.74 8.70
C ALA A 297 17.57 -14.05 7.30
N TYR A 298 18.53 -14.97 7.19
CA TYR A 298 19.06 -15.45 5.92
C TYR A 298 18.00 -16.19 5.10
N LEU A 299 17.27 -17.12 5.73
CA LEU A 299 16.19 -17.86 5.06
C LEU A 299 15.08 -16.91 4.61
N ARG A 300 14.66 -15.99 5.47
CA ARG A 300 13.69 -14.93 5.16
C ARG A 300 14.09 -14.14 3.92
N THR A 301 15.33 -13.64 3.89
CA THR A 301 15.85 -12.87 2.76
C THR A 301 15.92 -13.71 1.49
N SER A 302 16.24 -15.00 1.61
CA SER A 302 16.25 -15.94 0.49
C SER A 302 14.84 -16.16 -0.08
N VAL A 303 13.82 -16.29 0.79
CA VAL A 303 12.42 -16.47 0.36
C VAL A 303 11.89 -15.20 -0.29
N ILE A 304 12.15 -14.02 0.29
CA ILE A 304 11.79 -12.73 -0.34
C ILE A 304 12.42 -12.62 -1.73
N GLY A 305 13.70 -12.97 -1.88
CA GLY A 305 14.39 -12.95 -3.17
C GLY A 305 13.73 -13.88 -4.19
N LEU A 306 13.34 -15.09 -3.78
CA LEU A 306 12.63 -16.03 -4.64
C LEU A 306 11.27 -15.47 -5.09
N LEU A 307 10.46 -14.96 -4.15
CA LEU A 307 9.11 -14.48 -4.44
C LEU A 307 9.08 -13.19 -5.28
N ILE A 308 10.17 -12.41 -5.27
CA ILE A 308 10.34 -11.25 -6.16
C ILE A 308 10.63 -11.68 -7.61
N GLU A 309 11.24 -12.86 -7.81
CA GLU A 309 11.59 -13.39 -9.13
C GLU A 309 10.43 -14.10 -9.83
N GLU A 310 9.48 -14.67 -9.09
CA GLU A 310 8.27 -15.35 -9.60
C GLU A 310 7.25 -14.37 -10.21
#